data_AF-X0V8F2-F1
#
_entry.id   AF-X0V8F2-F1
#
_cell.length_a   1.000
_cell.length_b   1.000
_cell.length_c   1.000
_cell.angle_alpha   90.00
_cell.angle_beta   90.00
_cell.angle_gamma   90.00
#
_symmetry.space_group_name_H-M   'P 1'
#
loop_
_entity.id
_entity.type
_entity.pdbx_description
1 polymer ?
#
loop_
_entity_poly.entity_id
_entity_poly.type
_entity_poly.pdbx_seq_one_letter_code
_entity_poly.pdbx_strand_id
1 'polypeptide(L)'
;LTARATHGYDEATKSFHAMLIDGTKLGPADVKISGYVKPERLEKRPVDSRHFLAYALAYKLTGDKLMWRMTRSIASALEFGELGVEPGRPGAVDRATSNDDPLVIFGLLELYGGTGDKAYVDLARRVADNALTARVHNGFFVPSQDHLFASFDDPVPLALLHLRAAMLEVSEKPPAFWCGRGYFHCPYDGKGRTYDVRVIYPQLRHETN
;
A
#
# COMPACT_ATOMS: atom_id res chain seq x y z
N LEU A 1 4.14 12.39 10.19
CA LEU A 1 2.78 12.01 9.76
C LEU A 1 1.72 12.95 10.29
N THR A 2 1.76 13.35 11.58
CA THR A 2 0.85 14.34 12.20
C THR A 2 0.60 15.59 11.35
N ALA A 3 1.64 16.37 11.00
CA ALA A 3 1.46 17.57 10.17
C ALA A 3 0.79 17.28 8.81
N ARG A 4 1.17 16.16 8.16
CA ARG A 4 0.60 15.75 6.87
C ARG A 4 -0.89 15.39 7.01
N ALA A 5 -1.27 14.70 8.08
CA ALA A 5 -2.66 14.39 8.41
C ALA A 5 -3.47 15.66 8.72
N THR A 6 -2.92 16.57 9.53
CA THR A 6 -3.63 17.78 9.97
C THR A 6 -3.85 18.79 8.85
N HIS A 7 -2.85 19.01 8.00
CA HIS A 7 -2.88 20.11 7.01
C HIS A 7 -3.15 19.63 5.59
N GLY A 8 -2.65 18.44 5.25
CA GLY A 8 -2.66 17.92 3.88
C GLY A 8 -3.81 16.99 3.55
N TYR A 9 -4.45 16.37 4.54
CA TYR A 9 -5.51 15.38 4.30
C TYR A 9 -6.87 16.05 4.06
N ASP A 10 -7.57 15.58 3.04
CA ASP A 10 -8.96 15.88 2.77
C ASP A 10 -9.80 14.63 3.07
N GLU A 11 -10.58 14.71 4.15
CA GLU A 11 -11.38 13.61 4.64
C GLU A 11 -12.61 13.32 3.78
N ALA A 12 -13.13 14.32 3.07
CA ALA A 12 -14.29 14.17 2.19
C ALA A 12 -13.94 13.37 0.94
N THR A 13 -12.74 13.60 0.40
CA THR A 13 -12.25 12.91 -0.82
C THR A 13 -11.24 11.82 -0.54
N LYS A 14 -10.96 11.53 0.74
CA LYS A 14 -9.96 10.54 1.20
C LYS A 14 -8.63 10.69 0.44
N SER A 15 -8.15 11.92 0.32
CA SER A 15 -7.00 12.27 -0.52
C SER A 15 -6.05 13.22 0.18
N PHE A 16 -4.80 13.31 -0.29
CA PHE A 16 -3.85 14.33 0.12
C PHE A 16 -3.74 15.43 -0.92
N HIS A 17 -3.78 16.69 -0.47
CA HIS A 17 -3.42 17.84 -1.28
C HIS A 17 -1.91 17.83 -1.60
N ALA A 18 -1.55 18.30 -2.80
CA ALA A 18 -0.21 18.83 -3.02
C ALA A 18 -0.05 20.08 -2.14
N MET A 19 1.07 20.18 -1.43
CA MET A 19 1.25 21.21 -0.42
C MET A 19 2.73 21.58 -0.29
N LEU A 20 3.01 22.86 -0.12
CA LEU A 20 4.33 23.34 0.30
C LEU A 20 4.54 23.06 1.80
N ILE A 21 5.79 23.14 2.24
CA ILE A 21 6.16 22.83 3.63
C ILE A 21 5.59 23.84 4.65
N ASP A 22 5.17 25.02 4.21
CA ASP A 22 4.52 26.05 5.02
C ASP A 22 3.01 25.84 5.18
N GLY A 23 2.43 24.83 4.51
CA GLY A 23 1.00 24.54 4.54
C GLY A 23 0.20 25.09 3.36
N THR A 24 0.83 25.84 2.43
CA THR A 24 0.16 26.33 1.23
C THR A 24 -0.27 25.17 0.34
N LYS A 25 -1.60 24.99 0.19
CA LYS A 25 -2.19 23.97 -0.69
C LYS A 25 -2.06 24.42 -2.14
N LEU A 26 -1.68 23.48 -3.00
CA LEU A 26 -1.52 23.68 -4.42
C LEU A 26 -2.53 22.83 -5.21
N GLY A 27 -2.85 23.29 -6.41
CA GLY A 27 -3.60 22.56 -7.42
C GLY A 27 -3.04 22.79 -8.83
N PRO A 28 -3.58 22.08 -9.84
CA PRO A 28 -3.10 22.17 -11.23
C PRO A 28 -3.06 23.61 -11.78
N ALA A 29 -4.01 24.45 -11.39
CA ALA A 29 -4.11 25.84 -11.82
C ALA A 29 -2.98 26.75 -11.29
N ASP A 30 -2.21 26.30 -10.30
CA ASP A 30 -1.09 27.06 -9.73
C ASP A 30 0.18 26.96 -10.58
N VAL A 31 0.22 26.03 -11.55
CA VAL A 31 1.31 25.97 -12.54
C VAL A 31 1.13 27.09 -13.55
N LYS A 32 1.90 28.18 -13.39
CA LYS A 32 1.83 29.35 -14.28
C LYS A 32 2.76 29.27 -15.49
N ILE A 33 3.83 28.48 -15.38
CA ILE A 33 4.89 28.37 -16.38
C ILE A 33 5.26 26.91 -16.55
N SER A 34 5.52 26.48 -17.79
CA SER A 34 6.01 25.14 -18.08
C SER A 34 7.38 24.90 -17.43
N GLY A 35 7.55 23.74 -16.81
CA GLY A 35 8.79 23.40 -16.11
C GLY A 35 8.76 22.00 -15.50
N TYR A 36 9.57 21.81 -14.44
CA TYR A 36 9.73 20.52 -13.77
C TYR A 36 8.42 19.97 -13.17
N VAL A 37 7.60 20.86 -12.61
CA VAL A 37 6.29 20.51 -12.03
C VAL A 37 5.23 20.71 -13.10
N LYS A 38 4.64 19.60 -13.53
CA LYS A 38 3.49 19.60 -14.43
C LYS A 38 2.17 19.68 -13.63
N PRO A 39 1.08 20.23 -14.19
CA PRO A 39 -0.19 20.40 -13.48
C PRO A 39 -0.73 19.11 -12.83
N GLU A 40 -0.59 17.96 -13.50
CA GLU A 40 -1.07 16.66 -13.02
C GLU A 40 -0.35 16.21 -11.74
N ARG A 41 0.87 16.73 -11.49
CA ARG A 41 1.61 16.41 -10.25
C ARG A 41 1.03 17.12 -9.03
N LEU A 42 0.24 18.18 -9.22
CA LEU A 42 -0.39 18.97 -8.16
C LEU A 42 -1.85 18.57 -7.91
N GLU A 43 -2.37 17.58 -8.63
CA GLU A 43 -3.68 16.99 -8.32
C GLU A 43 -3.69 16.36 -6.92
N LYS A 44 -4.87 16.37 -6.28
CA LYS A 44 -5.09 15.62 -5.06
C LYS A 44 -4.83 14.15 -5.33
N ARG A 45 -4.12 13.49 -4.42
CA ARG A 45 -3.80 12.06 -4.55
C ARG A 45 -4.64 11.26 -3.57
N PRO A 46 -5.48 10.31 -4.06
CA PRO A 46 -6.14 9.35 -3.20
C PRO A 46 -5.15 8.64 -2.29
N VAL A 47 -5.61 8.27 -1.10
CA VAL A 47 -4.84 7.39 -0.23
C VAL A 47 -4.68 6.00 -0.87
N ASP A 48 -3.58 5.34 -0.51
CA ASP A 48 -3.24 4.01 -0.99
C ASP A 48 -2.74 3.15 0.20
N SER A 49 -2.42 1.89 -0.07
CA SER A 49 -1.94 0.93 0.94
C SER A 49 -0.63 1.35 1.62
N ARG A 50 0.20 2.20 0.98
CA ARG A 50 1.41 2.77 1.62
C ARG A 50 1.02 3.74 2.72
N HIS A 51 0.00 4.56 2.49
CA HIS A 51 -0.53 5.43 3.52
C HIS A 51 -1.11 4.59 4.67
N PHE A 52 -1.85 3.52 4.36
CA PHE A 52 -2.41 2.63 5.37
C PHE A 52 -1.31 2.05 6.28
N LEU A 53 -0.31 1.40 5.71
CA LEU A 53 0.83 0.84 6.45
C LEU A 53 1.53 1.91 7.29
N ALA A 54 1.80 3.09 6.71
CA ALA A 54 2.49 4.16 7.42
C ALA A 54 1.72 4.67 8.65
N TYR A 55 0.41 4.89 8.54
CA TYR A 55 -0.41 5.33 9.67
C TYR A 55 -0.69 4.21 10.69
N ALA A 56 -0.82 2.96 10.24
CA ALA A 56 -0.95 1.80 11.13
C ALA A 56 0.31 1.60 11.99
N LEU A 57 1.49 1.64 11.37
CA LEU A 57 2.77 1.59 12.07
C LEU A 57 2.93 2.77 13.03
N ALA A 58 2.60 3.99 12.59
CA ALA A 58 2.67 5.17 13.46
C ALA A 58 1.75 5.05 14.67
N TYR A 59 0.54 4.51 14.49
CA TYR A 59 -0.37 4.24 15.60
C TYR A 59 0.24 3.22 16.58
N LYS A 60 0.73 2.07 16.09
CA LYS A 60 1.37 1.05 16.94
C LYS A 60 2.51 1.64 17.79
N LEU A 61 3.33 2.51 17.20
CA LEU A 61 4.49 3.09 17.87
C LEU A 61 4.13 4.19 18.90
N THR A 62 2.99 4.85 18.76
CA THR A 62 2.68 6.07 19.51
C THR A 62 1.40 6.02 20.34
N GLY A 63 0.44 5.17 19.96
CA GLY A 63 -0.92 5.19 20.49
C GLY A 63 -1.73 6.44 20.13
N ASP A 64 -1.23 7.30 19.23
CA ASP A 64 -1.87 8.59 18.91
C ASP A 64 -3.23 8.40 18.21
N LYS A 65 -4.27 9.00 18.78
CA LYS A 65 -5.65 8.95 18.27
C LYS A 65 -5.79 9.53 16.85
N LEU A 66 -4.97 10.51 16.47
CA LEU A 66 -4.93 11.02 15.10
C LEU A 66 -4.43 9.94 14.14
N MET A 67 -3.38 9.19 14.52
CA MET A 67 -2.88 8.09 13.68
C MET A 67 -3.94 7.00 13.53
N TRP A 68 -4.65 6.67 14.62
CA TRP A 68 -5.79 5.75 14.57
C TRP A 68 -6.88 6.25 13.61
N ARG A 69 -7.32 7.51 13.76
CA ARG A 69 -8.34 8.12 12.88
C ARG A 69 -7.94 8.07 11.41
N MET A 70 -6.67 8.37 11.11
CA MET A 70 -6.14 8.31 9.76
C MET A 70 -6.15 6.88 9.20
N THR A 71 -5.66 5.90 9.97
CA THR A 71 -5.69 4.48 9.60
C THR A 71 -7.11 4.03 9.25
N ARG A 72 -8.11 4.37 10.08
CA ARG A 72 -9.52 4.05 9.82
C ARG A 72 -10.02 4.68 8.53
N SER A 73 -9.79 5.98 8.35
CA SER A 73 -10.24 6.73 7.17
C SER A 73 -9.60 6.18 5.88
N ILE A 74 -8.37 5.69 5.96
CA ILE A 74 -7.70 5.05 4.82
C ILE A 74 -8.26 3.65 4.57
N ALA A 75 -8.48 2.84 5.62
CA ALA A 75 -9.07 1.52 5.49
C ALA A 75 -10.44 1.55 4.80
N SER A 76 -11.29 2.55 5.13
CA SER A 76 -12.57 2.73 4.45
C SER A 76 -12.41 3.04 2.95
N ALA A 77 -11.35 3.76 2.57
CA ALA A 77 -11.07 4.09 1.18
C ALA A 77 -10.46 2.93 0.39
N LEU A 78 -9.89 1.94 1.07
CA LEU A 78 -9.28 0.74 0.48
C LEU A 78 -10.22 -0.48 0.48
N GLU A 79 -11.49 -0.28 0.87
CA GLU A 79 -12.57 -1.26 0.74
C GLU A 79 -12.29 -2.61 1.45
N PHE A 80 -11.63 -2.58 2.61
CA PHE A 80 -11.51 -3.76 3.49
C PHE A 80 -12.19 -3.57 4.86
N GLY A 81 -13.12 -2.62 4.93
CA GLY A 81 -14.11 -2.48 6.00
C GLY A 81 -13.76 -1.46 7.10
N GLU A 82 -14.58 -1.48 8.15
CA GLU A 82 -14.50 -0.53 9.27
C GLU A 82 -13.70 -1.10 10.44
N LEU A 83 -12.53 -0.52 10.71
CA LEU A 83 -11.63 -0.95 11.80
C LEU A 83 -12.14 -0.59 13.22
N GLY A 84 -13.30 0.06 13.33
CA GLY A 84 -13.96 0.43 14.61
C GLY A 84 -13.48 1.76 15.21
N VAL A 85 -14.35 2.45 15.95
CA VAL A 85 -14.06 3.81 16.46
C VAL A 85 -12.88 3.83 17.44
N GLU A 86 -12.85 2.87 18.35
CA GLU A 86 -11.78 2.72 19.32
C GLU A 86 -10.83 1.60 18.89
N PRO A 87 -9.51 1.73 19.14
CA PRO A 87 -8.55 0.66 18.87
C PRO A 87 -8.88 -0.61 19.65
N GLY A 88 -8.70 -1.78 19.02
CA GLY A 88 -8.99 -3.08 19.64
C GLY A 88 -10.48 -3.36 19.85
N ARG A 89 -11.35 -2.55 19.23
CA ARG A 89 -12.79 -2.83 19.08
C ARG A 89 -13.14 -2.77 17.60
N PRO A 90 -12.70 -3.76 16.80
CA PRO A 90 -12.95 -3.83 15.37
C PRO A 90 -14.45 -3.68 15.13
N GLY A 91 -14.80 -2.82 14.18
CA GLY A 91 -16.17 -2.66 13.74
C GLY A 91 -16.60 -3.83 12.84
N ALA A 92 -17.43 -3.53 11.85
CA ALA A 92 -17.75 -4.47 10.77
C ALA A 92 -16.57 -4.53 9.78
N VAL A 93 -15.51 -5.24 10.17
CA VAL A 93 -14.40 -5.55 9.26
C VAL A 93 -14.94 -6.39 8.09
N ASP A 94 -14.64 -5.98 6.86
CA ASP A 94 -15.23 -6.58 5.68
C ASP A 94 -14.50 -7.88 5.33
N ARG A 95 -15.10 -9.01 5.71
CA ARG A 95 -14.59 -10.34 5.40
C ARG A 95 -14.76 -10.71 3.92
N ALA A 96 -15.52 -9.93 3.15
CA ALA A 96 -15.76 -10.14 1.72
C ALA A 96 -14.83 -9.31 0.82
N THR A 97 -13.90 -8.53 1.37
CA THR A 97 -12.97 -7.71 0.58
C THR A 97 -12.27 -8.52 -0.51
N SER A 98 -12.07 -7.87 -1.67
CA SER A 98 -11.29 -8.36 -2.81
C SER A 98 -9.85 -7.83 -2.82
N ASN A 99 -9.47 -7.00 -1.83
CA ASN A 99 -8.14 -6.40 -1.75
C ASN A 99 -7.07 -7.51 -1.71
N ASP A 100 -6.03 -7.34 -2.52
CA ASP A 100 -4.94 -8.30 -2.72
C ASP A 100 -3.55 -7.66 -2.49
N ASP A 101 -3.50 -6.45 -1.94
CA ASP A 101 -2.28 -5.68 -1.81
C ASP A 101 -1.48 -6.13 -0.58
N PRO A 102 -0.23 -6.61 -0.74
CA PRO A 102 0.60 -7.06 0.38
C PRO A 102 0.90 -5.96 1.42
N LEU A 103 0.85 -4.68 1.05
CA LEU A 103 1.05 -3.59 2.01
C LEU A 103 -0.13 -3.48 2.99
N VAL A 104 -1.33 -3.92 2.59
CA VAL A 104 -2.47 -4.03 3.50
C VAL A 104 -2.23 -5.12 4.53
N ILE A 105 -1.67 -6.28 4.13
CA ILE A 105 -1.28 -7.36 5.06
C ILE A 105 -0.31 -6.80 6.12
N PHE A 106 0.75 -6.13 5.70
CA PHE A 106 1.69 -5.52 6.64
C PHE A 106 1.00 -4.53 7.57
N GLY A 107 0.17 -3.62 7.04
CA GLY A 107 -0.54 -2.63 7.85
C GLY A 107 -1.45 -3.27 8.90
N LEU A 108 -2.18 -4.34 8.54
CA LEU A 108 -3.02 -5.10 9.46
C LEU A 108 -2.22 -5.80 10.56
N LEU A 109 -1.04 -6.32 10.24
CA LEU A 109 -0.14 -6.91 11.23
C LEU A 109 0.44 -5.84 12.19
N GLU A 110 0.65 -4.61 11.71
CA GLU A 110 1.01 -3.50 12.62
C GLU A 110 -0.14 -3.16 13.57
N LEU A 111 -1.40 -3.20 13.10
CA LEU A 111 -2.56 -3.01 13.97
C LEU A 111 -2.69 -4.13 15.00
N TYR A 112 -2.54 -5.40 14.57
CA TYR A 112 -2.50 -6.52 15.50
C TYR A 112 -1.40 -6.34 16.56
N GLY A 113 -0.20 -5.92 16.17
CA GLY A 113 0.88 -5.64 17.11
C GLY A 113 0.61 -4.46 18.06
N GLY A 114 -0.23 -3.51 17.67
CA GLY A 114 -0.60 -2.34 18.48
C GLY A 114 -1.84 -2.52 19.36
N THR A 115 -2.74 -3.45 19.01
CA THR A 115 -4.01 -3.66 19.73
C THR A 115 -4.14 -5.03 20.37
N GLY A 116 -3.38 -6.03 19.90
CA GLY A 116 -3.54 -7.44 20.27
C GLY A 116 -4.76 -8.13 19.63
N ASP A 117 -5.50 -7.44 18.75
CA ASP A 117 -6.77 -7.95 18.23
C ASP A 117 -6.59 -8.89 17.03
N LYS A 118 -7.00 -10.15 17.20
CA LYS A 118 -6.89 -11.21 16.17
C LYS A 118 -7.77 -10.96 14.95
N ALA A 119 -8.78 -10.09 15.02
CA ALA A 119 -9.58 -9.73 13.85
C ALA A 119 -8.74 -9.13 12.71
N TYR A 120 -7.65 -8.43 13.03
CA TYR A 120 -6.74 -7.90 12.01
C TYR A 120 -5.90 -9.01 11.36
N VAL A 121 -5.54 -10.07 12.10
CA VAL A 121 -4.87 -11.25 11.54
C VAL A 121 -5.84 -12.01 10.63
N ASP A 122 -7.10 -12.15 11.03
CA ASP A 122 -8.12 -12.79 10.20
C ASP A 122 -8.36 -12.04 8.88
N LEU A 123 -8.41 -10.70 8.93
CA LEU A 123 -8.51 -9.88 7.72
C LEU A 123 -7.24 -9.97 6.86
N ALA A 124 -6.06 -9.96 7.48
CA ALA A 124 -4.80 -10.11 6.77
C ALA A 124 -4.73 -11.47 6.04
N ARG A 125 -5.26 -12.54 6.65
CA ARG A 125 -5.42 -13.84 5.99
C ARG A 125 -6.34 -13.74 4.77
N ARG A 126 -7.47 -13.04 4.86
CA ARG A 126 -8.36 -12.85 3.71
C ARG A 126 -7.65 -12.13 2.55
N VAL A 127 -6.92 -11.06 2.84
CA VAL A 127 -6.13 -10.34 1.82
C VAL A 127 -5.03 -11.22 1.22
N ALA A 128 -4.40 -12.06 2.05
CA ALA A 128 -3.42 -13.04 1.59
C ALA A 128 -4.01 -14.11 0.66
N ASP A 129 -5.20 -14.64 0.99
CA ASP A 129 -5.92 -15.60 0.15
C ASP A 129 -6.25 -14.98 -1.22
N ASN A 130 -6.67 -13.71 -1.24
CA ASN A 130 -6.91 -12.96 -2.46
C ASN A 130 -5.62 -12.78 -3.28
N ALA A 131 -4.51 -12.37 -2.64
CA ALA A 131 -3.21 -12.20 -3.30
C ALA A 131 -2.69 -13.50 -3.91
N LEU A 132 -2.81 -14.62 -3.19
CA LEU A 132 -2.46 -15.94 -3.71
C LEU A 132 -3.30 -16.32 -4.92
N THR A 133 -4.62 -16.11 -4.85
CA THR A 133 -5.54 -16.41 -5.95
C THR A 133 -5.29 -15.53 -7.18
N ALA A 134 -5.05 -14.24 -6.97
CA ALA A 134 -4.89 -13.27 -8.04
C ALA A 134 -3.52 -13.35 -8.72
N ARG A 135 -2.47 -13.69 -7.98
CA ARG A 135 -1.08 -13.46 -8.43
C ARG A 135 -0.23 -14.70 -8.58
N VAL A 136 -0.62 -15.86 -8.04
CA VAL A 136 0.19 -17.08 -8.20
C VAL A 136 -0.13 -17.72 -9.54
N HIS A 137 0.74 -17.49 -10.51
CA HIS A 137 0.65 -18.11 -11.83
C HIS A 137 1.98 -18.77 -12.17
N ASN A 138 1.93 -20.02 -12.66
CA ASN A 138 3.11 -20.77 -13.09
C ASN A 138 4.24 -20.87 -12.04
N GLY A 139 3.90 -20.84 -10.74
CA GLY A 139 4.87 -20.89 -9.64
C GLY A 139 5.51 -19.55 -9.25
N PHE A 140 5.08 -18.44 -9.85
CA PHE A 140 5.58 -17.09 -9.54
C PHE A 140 4.45 -16.14 -9.12
N PHE A 141 4.82 -15.06 -8.44
CA PHE A 141 3.93 -13.93 -8.16
C PHE A 141 3.98 -12.95 -9.34
N VAL A 142 2.93 -12.93 -10.15
CA VAL A 142 2.77 -12.09 -11.35
C VAL A 142 1.32 -11.65 -11.51
N PRO A 143 1.02 -10.53 -12.21
CA PRO A 143 -0.36 -10.05 -12.33
C PRO A 143 -1.30 -10.97 -13.13
N SER A 144 -0.77 -11.81 -14.04
CA SER A 144 -1.56 -12.81 -14.76
C SER A 144 -0.69 -13.94 -15.31
N GLN A 145 -1.32 -15.04 -15.72
CA GLN A 145 -0.66 -16.17 -16.39
C GLN A 145 0.06 -15.82 -17.69
N ASP A 146 -0.32 -14.69 -18.31
CA ASP A 146 0.21 -14.25 -19.59
C ASP A 146 1.48 -13.41 -19.43
N HIS A 147 1.83 -13.00 -18.21
CA HIS A 147 3.06 -12.23 -17.97
C HIS A 147 4.31 -13.08 -18.28
N LEU A 148 5.22 -12.49 -19.06
CA LEU A 148 6.48 -13.12 -19.46
C LEU A 148 7.51 -13.19 -18.34
N PHE A 149 7.57 -12.13 -17.53
CA PHE A 149 8.61 -11.97 -16.52
C PHE A 149 8.01 -11.80 -15.12
N ALA A 150 8.61 -12.48 -14.15
CA ALA A 150 8.35 -12.27 -12.74
C ALA A 150 9.44 -11.41 -12.11
N SER A 151 9.06 -10.52 -11.21
CA SER A 151 10.00 -9.81 -10.34
C SER A 151 10.21 -10.62 -9.06
N PHE A 152 11.46 -10.92 -8.70
CA PHE A 152 11.76 -11.55 -7.41
C PHE A 152 11.73 -10.57 -6.23
N ASP A 153 11.64 -9.27 -6.51
CA ASP A 153 11.43 -8.21 -5.51
C ASP A 153 9.93 -7.95 -5.25
N ASP A 154 9.08 -8.97 -5.45
CA ASP A 154 7.65 -8.87 -5.12
C ASP A 154 7.47 -8.98 -3.59
N PRO A 155 6.70 -8.06 -2.95
CA PRO A 155 6.52 -8.07 -1.50
C PRO A 155 5.54 -9.13 -0.98
N VAL A 156 4.74 -9.79 -1.83
CA VAL A 156 3.75 -10.80 -1.41
C VAL A 156 4.40 -11.96 -0.64
N PRO A 157 5.46 -12.64 -1.13
CA PRO A 157 6.13 -13.70 -0.38
C PRO A 157 6.51 -13.29 1.05
N LEU A 158 7.11 -12.10 1.22
CA LEU A 158 7.53 -11.64 2.54
C LEU A 158 6.31 -11.33 3.44
N ALA A 159 5.26 -10.73 2.89
CA ALA A 159 4.02 -10.48 3.62
C ALA A 159 3.38 -11.78 4.14
N LEU A 160 3.39 -12.83 3.31
CA LEU A 160 2.89 -14.17 3.69
C LEU A 160 3.72 -14.80 4.81
N LEU A 161 5.05 -14.64 4.80
CA LEU A 161 5.90 -15.12 5.88
C LEU A 161 5.62 -14.39 7.20
N HIS A 162 5.43 -13.07 7.15
CA HIS A 162 5.06 -12.28 8.33
C HIS A 162 3.70 -12.68 8.88
N LEU A 163 2.71 -12.87 8.01
CA LEU A 163 1.38 -13.35 8.40
C LEU A 163 1.45 -14.74 9.02
N ARG A 164 2.20 -15.67 8.41
CA ARG A 164 2.38 -17.02 8.94
C ARG A 164 3.03 -16.99 10.32
N ALA A 165 4.05 -16.16 10.52
CA ALA A 165 4.69 -15.98 11.81
C ALA A 165 3.71 -15.47 12.88
N ALA A 166 2.87 -14.49 12.53
CA ALA A 166 1.84 -13.98 13.42
C ALA A 166 0.76 -15.03 13.77
N MET A 167 0.33 -15.84 12.80
CA MET A 167 -0.66 -16.91 13.02
C MET A 167 -0.13 -18.05 13.90
N LEU A 168 1.15 -18.38 13.80
CA LEU A 168 1.80 -19.39 14.62
C LEU A 168 2.27 -18.87 15.97
N GLU A 169 2.14 -17.56 16.22
CA GLU A 169 2.62 -16.89 17.43
C GLU A 169 4.11 -17.20 17.73
N VAL A 170 4.93 -17.36 16.69
CA VAL A 170 6.36 -17.66 16.83
C VAL A 170 7.16 -16.41 17.19
N SER A 171 8.21 -16.59 17.99
CA SER A 171 9.11 -15.51 18.42
C SER A 171 10.06 -15.06 17.31
N GLU A 172 10.44 -15.98 16.42
CA GLU A 172 11.28 -15.68 15.27
C GLU A 172 10.47 -14.94 14.21
N LYS A 173 10.97 -13.76 13.81
CA LYS A 173 10.31 -12.90 12.83
C LYS A 173 11.08 -12.92 11.51
N PRO A 174 10.38 -12.93 10.36
CA PRO A 174 11.04 -12.69 9.09
C PRO A 174 11.70 -11.29 9.07
N PRO A 175 12.60 -11.04 8.12
CA PRO A 175 13.23 -9.73 7.96
C PRO A 175 12.21 -8.59 7.90
N ALA A 176 12.53 -7.46 8.54
CA ALA A 176 11.67 -6.28 8.52
C ALA A 176 11.46 -5.78 7.07
N PHE A 177 10.23 -5.34 6.77
CA PHE A 177 9.87 -4.77 5.48
C PHE A 177 9.92 -3.24 5.53
N TRP A 178 10.65 -2.63 4.60
CA TRP A 178 10.89 -1.17 4.55
C TRP A 178 10.24 -0.47 3.35
N CYS A 179 9.29 -1.12 2.67
CA CYS A 179 8.68 -0.61 1.43
C CYS A 179 9.71 -0.24 0.33
N GLY A 180 10.90 -0.85 0.37
CA GLY A 180 11.92 -0.67 -0.65
C GLY A 180 11.53 -1.41 -1.93
N ARG A 181 11.94 -0.87 -3.07
CA ARG A 181 11.85 -1.54 -4.37
C ARG A 181 13.02 -1.14 -5.25
N GLY A 182 13.72 -2.12 -5.80
CA GLY A 182 14.75 -1.89 -6.81
C GLY A 182 14.16 -1.50 -8.16
N TYR A 183 14.90 -0.73 -8.96
CA TYR A 183 14.57 -0.49 -10.37
C TYR A 183 15.84 -0.20 -11.18
N PHE A 184 15.79 -0.52 -12.46
CA PHE A 184 16.78 -0.09 -13.44
C PHE A 184 16.26 1.10 -14.24
N HIS A 185 17.11 2.10 -14.48
CA HIS A 185 16.77 3.28 -15.26
C HIS A 185 17.87 3.59 -16.28
N CYS A 186 17.69 3.09 -17.50
CA CYS A 186 18.66 3.18 -18.58
C CYS A 186 17.98 3.19 -19.96
N PRO A 187 18.71 3.49 -21.04
CA PRO A 187 18.26 3.17 -22.39
C PRO A 187 17.99 1.67 -22.55
N TYR A 188 16.85 1.30 -23.13
CA TYR A 188 16.49 -0.10 -23.35
C TYR A 188 15.83 -0.28 -24.72
N ASP A 189 16.42 -1.15 -25.55
CA ASP A 189 15.86 -1.68 -26.81
C ASP A 189 15.02 -0.69 -27.63
N GLY A 190 15.64 0.40 -28.09
CA GLY A 190 14.96 1.42 -28.92
C GLY A 190 13.92 2.29 -28.19
N LYS A 191 13.54 1.97 -26.94
CA LYS A 191 12.58 2.77 -26.14
C LYS A 191 13.20 4.00 -25.48
N GLY A 192 14.48 4.25 -25.73
CA GLY A 192 15.23 5.32 -25.08
C GLY A 192 15.29 5.13 -23.57
N ARG A 193 15.49 6.22 -22.83
CA ARG A 193 15.64 6.21 -21.38
C ARG A 193 14.32 5.82 -20.69
N THR A 194 14.29 4.65 -20.05
CA THR A 194 13.08 4.07 -19.47
C THR A 194 13.38 3.28 -18.20
N TYR A 195 12.34 2.71 -17.59
CA TYR A 195 12.43 1.88 -16.39
C TYR A 195 12.04 0.44 -16.71
N ASP A 196 12.76 -0.52 -16.14
CA ASP A 196 12.42 -1.95 -16.17
C ASP A 196 10.95 -2.24 -15.82
N VAL A 197 10.42 -1.56 -14.79
CA VAL A 197 9.02 -1.66 -14.35
C VAL A 197 7.99 -1.24 -15.39
N ARG A 198 8.42 -0.54 -16.45
CA ARG A 198 7.55 -0.10 -17.56
C ARG A 198 7.72 -0.94 -18.81
N VAL A 199 8.88 -1.59 -18.99
CA VAL A 199 9.23 -2.20 -20.28
C VAL A 199 9.58 -3.67 -20.21
N ILE A 200 9.89 -4.23 -19.04
CA ILE A 200 10.19 -5.66 -18.87
C ILE A 200 9.01 -6.34 -18.18
N TYR A 201 8.74 -5.99 -16.92
CA TYR A 201 7.76 -6.70 -16.10
C TYR A 201 6.30 -6.64 -16.61
N PRO A 202 5.86 -5.63 -17.36
CA PRO A 202 4.51 -5.64 -17.95
C PRO A 202 4.33 -6.47 -19.22
N GLN A 203 5.40 -7.04 -19.80
CA GLN A 203 5.30 -7.73 -21.09
C GLN A 203 4.46 -9.00 -21.00
N LEU A 204 3.57 -9.20 -21.99
CA LEU A 204 2.71 -10.38 -22.11
C LEU A 204 3.20 -11.32 -23.23
N ARG A 205 3.00 -12.63 -23.04
CA ARG A 205 3.42 -13.69 -23.99
C ARG A 205 2.90 -13.50 -25.40
N HIS A 206 1.72 -12.87 -25.54
CA HIS A 206 1.04 -12.68 -26.81
C HIS A 206 1.34 -11.34 -27.50
N GLU A 207 2.15 -10.48 -26.90
CA GLU A 207 2.52 -9.17 -27.46
C GLU A 207 3.90 -9.18 -28.17
N THR A 208 4.67 -10.25 -28.01
CA THR A 208 5.90 -10.51 -28.77
C THR A 208 5.57 -11.24 -30.08
N ASN A 209 5.29 -10.45 -31.13
CA ASN A 209 5.44 -10.86 -32.55
C ASN A 209 6.77 -10.35 -33.08
#